data_AF-A0AAE9AFC6-F1
#
_entry.id   AF-A0AAE9AFC6-F1
#
_cell.length_a   1.000
_cell.length_b   1.000
_cell.length_c   1.000
_cell.angle_alpha   90.00
_cell.angle_beta   90.00
_cell.angle_gamma   90.00
#
_symmetry.space_group_name_H-M   'P 1'
#
loop_
_entity.id
_entity.type
_entity.pdbx_description
1 polymer ?
#
loop_
_entity_poly.entity_id
_entity_poly.type
_entity_poly.pdbx_seq_one_letter_code
_entity_poly.pdbx_strand_id
1 'polypeptide(L)'
;MFKFLTLLLVLVISSASAGRIVDYLLNMPIKNGCFEEHRKVLECVEPHEPFINLLELNLQQSSVYNIGLMRKVLQVSKNVSECIGEDLQCDSSKLVTFALNAGGYVGDKIYGDAFHCFINAQVPEIMENCTTDDLDPSELYNTTLIDETKDKYFECIAQQLYKVPSCKIGRIVDLYKAGHAAVDSYFDGVRFIDRADPAGLNLDELKYCDI
;
A
#
# COMPACT_ATOMS: atom_id res chain seq x y z
N MET A 1 16.21 6.77 -3.02
CA MET A 1 15.25 7.87 -2.79
C MET A 1 13.85 7.51 -3.30
N PHE A 2 13.09 6.75 -2.52
CA PHE A 2 11.66 6.58 -2.75
C PHE A 2 10.95 7.64 -1.91
N LYS A 3 10.32 8.63 -2.54
CA LYS A 3 9.51 9.60 -1.78
C LYS A 3 8.40 8.82 -1.09
N PHE A 4 8.17 9.02 0.20
CA PHE A 4 7.10 8.36 0.95
C PHE A 4 5.72 8.60 0.35
N LEU A 5 5.55 9.74 -0.32
CA LEU A 5 4.40 10.01 -1.15
C LEU A 5 4.30 9.06 -2.35
N THR A 6 5.42 8.74 -3.01
CA THR A 6 5.52 7.67 -4.00
C THR A 6 5.26 6.30 -3.38
N LEU A 7 5.55 6.05 -2.10
CA LEU A 7 5.24 4.80 -1.39
C LEU A 7 3.73 4.65 -1.12
N LEU A 8 3.12 5.72 -0.60
CA LEU A 8 1.70 5.80 -0.30
C LEU A 8 0.87 5.81 -1.58
N LEU A 9 1.33 6.55 -2.61
CA LEU A 9 0.87 6.41 -3.98
C LEU A 9 1.11 4.99 -4.45
N VAL A 10 2.30 4.39 -4.37
CA VAL A 10 2.56 3.02 -4.86
C VAL A 10 1.67 1.99 -4.18
N LEU A 11 1.26 2.12 -2.92
CA LEU A 11 0.41 1.13 -2.24
C LEU A 11 -1.09 1.36 -2.47
N VAL A 12 -1.50 2.63 -2.49
CA VAL A 12 -2.84 3.05 -2.89
C VAL A 12 -3.04 2.93 -4.42
N ILE A 13 -1.94 2.87 -5.17
CA ILE A 13 -1.85 2.60 -6.61
C ILE A 13 -1.59 1.12 -6.83
N SER A 14 -0.99 0.35 -5.93
CA SER A 14 -0.86 -1.12 -6.10
C SER A 14 -2.23 -1.75 -6.20
N SER A 15 -3.21 -1.12 -5.57
CA SER A 15 -4.63 -1.44 -5.65
C SER A 15 -5.29 -0.86 -6.94
N ALA A 16 -4.71 0.18 -7.54
CA ALA A 16 -5.13 0.82 -8.82
C ALA A 16 -4.38 0.33 -10.09
N SER A 17 -3.19 -0.25 -9.95
CA SER A 17 -2.26 -0.63 -11.01
C SER A 17 -2.41 -2.11 -11.30
N ALA A 18 -3.66 -2.55 -11.40
CA ALA A 18 -3.90 -3.88 -11.87
C ALA A 18 -3.41 -4.06 -13.34
N GLY A 19 -3.13 -3.00 -14.10
CA GLY A 19 -2.57 -3.06 -15.45
C GLY A 19 -1.09 -3.41 -15.43
N ARG A 20 -0.30 -2.74 -14.58
CA ARG A 20 1.08 -3.18 -14.29
C ARG A 20 1.16 -4.50 -13.53
N ILE A 21 0.20 -4.82 -12.67
CA ILE A 21 0.14 -6.16 -12.04
C ILE A 21 -0.15 -7.21 -13.12
N VAL A 22 -1.05 -6.96 -14.07
CA VAL A 22 -1.30 -7.84 -15.22
C VAL A 22 -0.06 -7.96 -16.10
N ASP A 23 0.63 -6.88 -16.45
CA ASP A 23 1.89 -6.95 -17.22
C ASP A 23 3.01 -7.64 -16.43
N TYR A 24 3.13 -7.40 -15.13
CA TYR A 24 4.13 -8.03 -14.26
C TYR A 24 3.81 -9.50 -14.03
N LEU A 25 2.53 -9.87 -13.97
CA LEU A 25 2.04 -11.25 -13.93
C LEU A 25 2.32 -11.94 -15.26
N LEU A 26 1.90 -11.38 -16.39
CA LEU A 26 2.10 -11.94 -17.73
C LEU A 26 3.58 -12.15 -18.06
N ASN A 27 4.48 -11.34 -17.47
CA ASN A 27 5.92 -11.43 -17.66
C ASN A 27 6.67 -12.18 -16.53
N MET A 28 5.98 -12.60 -15.46
CA MET A 28 6.63 -13.39 -14.41
C MET A 28 6.87 -14.82 -14.90
N PRO A 29 8.06 -15.40 -14.68
CA PRO A 29 8.32 -16.77 -15.05
C PRO A 29 7.39 -17.70 -14.27
N ILE A 30 6.41 -18.28 -14.98
CA ILE A 30 5.49 -19.26 -14.40
C ILE A 30 6.32 -20.49 -14.00
N LYS A 31 6.61 -20.63 -12.71
CA LYS A 31 7.18 -21.87 -12.16
C LYS A 31 6.19 -23.02 -12.43
N ASN A 32 6.71 -24.21 -12.73
CA ASN A 32 5.89 -25.40 -12.96
C ASN A 32 4.90 -25.60 -11.81
N GLY A 33 3.60 -25.73 -12.13
CA GLY A 33 2.52 -25.92 -11.15
C GLY A 33 1.74 -24.65 -10.77
N CYS A 34 2.18 -23.45 -11.18
CA CYS A 34 1.51 -22.18 -10.84
C CYS A 34 0.51 -21.65 -11.86
N PHE A 35 0.28 -22.38 -12.96
CA PHE A 35 -0.56 -21.91 -14.06
C PHE A 35 -2.01 -21.64 -13.64
N GLU A 36 -2.61 -22.50 -12.81
CA GLU A 36 -4.01 -22.36 -12.39
C GLU A 36 -4.22 -21.15 -11.47
N GLU A 37 -3.33 -20.92 -10.51
CA GLU A 37 -3.39 -19.70 -9.68
C GLU A 37 -3.18 -18.45 -10.54
N HIS A 38 -2.24 -18.49 -11.47
CA HIS A 38 -1.99 -17.40 -12.38
C HIS A 38 -3.22 -17.06 -13.24
N ARG A 39 -3.85 -18.08 -13.82
CA ARG A 39 -5.09 -17.93 -14.59
C ARG A 39 -6.20 -17.33 -13.72
N LYS A 40 -6.34 -17.80 -12.48
CA LYS A 40 -7.33 -17.27 -11.52
C LYS A 40 -7.11 -15.79 -11.26
N VAL A 41 -5.86 -15.34 -11.05
CA VAL A 41 -5.58 -13.90 -10.87
C VAL A 41 -6.02 -13.10 -12.10
N LEU A 42 -5.72 -13.56 -13.31
CA LEU A 42 -6.15 -12.90 -14.54
C LEU A 42 -7.68 -12.84 -14.65
N GLU A 43 -8.38 -13.96 -14.41
CA GLU A 43 -9.84 -14.05 -14.42
C GLU A 43 -10.48 -13.07 -13.42
N CYS A 44 -9.83 -12.81 -12.28
CA CYS A 44 -10.31 -11.87 -11.28
C CYS A 44 -10.05 -10.40 -11.66
N VAL A 45 -9.00 -10.11 -12.43
CA VAL A 45 -8.62 -8.74 -12.81
C VAL A 45 -9.31 -8.28 -14.11
N GLU A 46 -9.47 -9.17 -15.09
CA GLU A 46 -10.01 -8.88 -16.43
C GLU A 46 -11.34 -8.09 -16.41
N PRO A 47 -12.33 -8.40 -15.54
CA PRO A 47 -13.58 -7.64 -15.47
C PRO A 47 -13.40 -6.16 -15.08
N HIS A 48 -12.25 -5.80 -14.49
CA HIS A 48 -11.94 -4.47 -14.00
C HIS A 48 -10.99 -3.70 -14.93
N GLU A 49 -10.46 -4.36 -15.97
CA GLU A 49 -9.46 -3.81 -16.89
C GLU A 49 -9.82 -2.41 -17.44
N PRO A 50 -11.08 -2.12 -17.86
CA PRO A 50 -11.41 -0.79 -18.38
C PRO A 50 -11.25 0.33 -17.35
N PHE A 51 -11.57 0.05 -16.07
CA PHE A 51 -11.41 1.01 -14.99
C PHE A 51 -9.94 1.21 -14.64
N ILE A 52 -9.17 0.11 -14.61
CA ILE A 52 -7.73 0.11 -14.35
C ILE A 52 -6.97 0.89 -15.43
N ASN A 53 -7.25 0.63 -16.71
CA ASN A 53 -6.64 1.35 -17.83
C ASN A 53 -6.98 2.85 -17.78
N LEU A 54 -8.21 3.19 -17.38
CA LEU A 54 -8.62 4.58 -17.20
C LEU A 54 -7.88 5.25 -16.03
N LEU A 55 -7.63 4.54 -14.94
CA LEU A 55 -6.82 5.02 -13.82
C LEU A 55 -5.39 5.27 -14.27
N GLU A 56 -4.73 4.30 -14.89
CA GLU A 56 -3.32 4.42 -15.28
C GLU A 56 -3.05 5.61 -16.21
N LEU A 57 -4.00 5.93 -17.11
CA LEU A 57 -3.87 7.06 -18.03
C LEU A 57 -4.11 8.43 -17.38
N ASN A 58 -4.88 8.48 -16.29
CA ASN A 58 -5.41 9.73 -15.75
C ASN A 58 -5.01 10.01 -14.30
N LEU A 59 -4.33 9.08 -13.63
CA LEU A 59 -3.95 9.24 -12.24
C LEU A 59 -2.84 10.29 -12.11
N GLN A 60 -3.14 11.34 -11.35
CA GLN A 60 -2.19 12.38 -10.99
C GLN A 60 -2.03 12.39 -9.47
N GLN A 61 -1.00 13.08 -8.98
CA GLN A 61 -0.77 13.21 -7.53
C GLN A 61 -2.00 13.79 -6.81
N SER A 62 -2.75 14.69 -7.45
CA SER A 62 -3.98 15.27 -6.89
C SER A 62 -5.15 14.27 -6.80
N SER A 63 -5.10 13.16 -7.53
CA SER A 63 -6.14 12.13 -7.53
C SER A 63 -6.33 11.49 -6.16
N VAL A 64 -5.29 11.46 -5.31
CA VAL A 64 -5.37 10.93 -3.94
C VAL A 64 -6.31 11.71 -3.04
N TYR A 65 -6.68 12.94 -3.41
CA TYR A 65 -7.64 13.77 -2.69
C TYR A 65 -9.07 13.60 -3.20
N ASN A 66 -9.31 12.76 -4.21
CA ASN A 66 -10.64 12.46 -4.71
C ASN A 66 -11.22 11.21 -4.01
N ILE A 67 -11.96 11.41 -2.92
CA ILE A 67 -12.53 10.29 -2.13
C ILE A 67 -13.39 9.34 -2.97
N GLY A 68 -14.13 9.84 -3.96
CA GLY A 68 -14.99 9.02 -4.81
C GLY A 68 -14.18 8.07 -5.71
N LEU A 69 -13.14 8.61 -6.33
CA LEU A 69 -12.19 7.83 -7.11
C LEU A 69 -11.49 6.80 -6.22
N MET A 70 -10.98 7.22 -5.07
CA MET A 70 -10.18 6.37 -4.21
C MET A 70 -10.99 5.24 -3.57
N ARG A 71 -12.23 5.51 -3.16
CA ARG A 71 -13.16 4.45 -2.72
C ARG A 71 -13.46 3.46 -3.84
N LYS A 72 -13.52 3.92 -5.10
CA LYS A 72 -13.72 3.02 -6.25
C LYS A 72 -12.50 2.13 -6.48
N VAL A 73 -11.29 2.66 -6.35
CA VAL A 73 -10.04 1.89 -6.37
C VAL A 73 -10.07 0.80 -5.29
N LEU A 74 -10.38 1.16 -4.04
CA LEU A 74 -10.44 0.20 -2.93
C LEU A 74 -11.50 -0.88 -3.16
N GLN A 75 -12.67 -0.50 -3.67
CA GLN A 75 -13.71 -1.46 -4.02
C GLN A 75 -13.22 -2.48 -5.05
N VAL A 76 -12.59 -2.02 -6.13
CA VAL A 76 -12.06 -2.93 -7.16
C VAL A 76 -10.99 -3.85 -6.59
N SER A 77 -10.09 -3.31 -5.77
CA SER A 77 -9.00 -4.05 -5.16
C SER A 77 -9.50 -5.15 -4.24
N LYS A 78 -10.51 -4.83 -3.42
CA LYS A 78 -11.19 -5.78 -2.55
C LYS A 78 -11.88 -6.88 -3.36
N ASN A 79 -12.62 -6.53 -4.41
CA ASN A 79 -13.27 -7.51 -5.28
C ASN A 79 -12.25 -8.47 -5.93
N VAL A 80 -11.12 -7.94 -6.40
CA VAL A 80 -10.05 -8.75 -6.99
C VAL A 80 -9.45 -9.68 -5.93
N SER A 81 -9.10 -9.17 -4.75
CA SER A 81 -8.52 -9.97 -3.67
C SER A 81 -9.46 -11.08 -3.20
N GLU A 82 -10.73 -10.76 -2.96
CA GLU A 82 -11.76 -11.74 -2.58
C GLU A 82 -11.98 -12.83 -3.66
N CYS A 83 -11.90 -12.45 -4.94
CA CYS A 83 -11.99 -13.40 -6.05
C CYS A 83 -10.78 -14.36 -6.09
N ILE A 84 -9.56 -13.84 -5.87
CA ILE A 84 -8.34 -14.65 -5.85
C ILE A 84 -8.34 -15.64 -4.66
N GLY A 85 -8.76 -15.17 -3.48
CA GLY A 85 -8.79 -15.94 -2.24
C GLY A 85 -7.43 -16.06 -1.52
N GLU A 86 -7.42 -16.71 -0.36
CA GLU A 86 -6.29 -16.69 0.59
C GLU A 86 -5.39 -17.94 0.52
N ASP A 87 -5.90 -19.08 0.02
CA ASP A 87 -5.19 -20.37 -0.03
C ASP A 87 -4.24 -20.50 -1.24
N LEU A 88 -3.31 -19.56 -1.37
CA LEU A 88 -2.36 -19.51 -2.47
C LEU A 88 -1.05 -20.24 -2.13
N GLN A 89 -0.47 -20.94 -3.10
CA GLN A 89 0.82 -21.61 -2.98
C GLN A 89 1.92 -20.86 -3.71
N CYS A 90 1.60 -20.21 -4.83
CA CYS A 90 2.58 -19.56 -5.67
C CYS A 90 2.96 -18.17 -5.17
N ASP A 91 4.27 -17.90 -5.18
CA ASP A 91 4.82 -16.69 -4.60
C ASP A 91 4.30 -15.40 -5.30
N SER A 92 4.09 -15.46 -6.62
CA SER A 92 3.53 -14.36 -7.40
C SER A 92 2.08 -14.03 -7.02
N SER A 93 1.25 -15.06 -6.87
CA SER A 93 -0.15 -14.91 -6.44
C SER A 93 -0.22 -14.36 -5.01
N LYS A 94 0.64 -14.85 -4.11
CA LYS A 94 0.78 -14.35 -2.74
C LYS A 94 1.17 -12.87 -2.73
N LEU A 95 2.16 -12.48 -3.52
CA LEU A 95 2.59 -11.08 -3.60
C LEU A 95 1.47 -10.15 -4.07
N VAL A 96 0.71 -10.56 -5.09
CA VAL A 96 -0.42 -9.75 -5.59
C VAL A 96 -1.51 -9.60 -4.53
N THR A 97 -1.91 -10.71 -3.91
CA THR A 97 -2.97 -10.71 -2.88
C THR A 97 -2.53 -9.91 -1.65
N PHE A 98 -1.28 -10.07 -1.23
CA PHE A 98 -0.66 -9.27 -0.20
C PHE A 98 -0.73 -7.76 -0.52
N ALA A 99 -0.32 -7.35 -1.72
CA ALA A 99 -0.33 -5.95 -2.13
C ALA A 99 -1.76 -5.38 -2.16
N LEU A 100 -2.74 -6.15 -2.64
CA LEU A 100 -4.15 -5.75 -2.65
C LEU A 100 -4.70 -5.59 -1.23
N ASN A 101 -4.40 -6.53 -0.32
CA ASN A 101 -4.85 -6.49 1.06
C ASN A 101 -4.19 -5.34 1.84
N ALA A 102 -2.88 -5.17 1.71
CA ALA A 102 -2.14 -4.06 2.32
C ALA A 102 -2.67 -2.70 1.82
N GLY A 103 -2.85 -2.55 0.50
CA GLY A 103 -3.43 -1.34 -0.09
C GLY A 103 -4.87 -1.09 0.36
N GLY A 104 -5.67 -2.16 0.49
CA GLY A 104 -7.04 -2.12 1.01
C GLY A 104 -7.09 -1.59 2.44
N TYR A 105 -6.30 -2.18 3.35
CA TYR A 105 -6.22 -1.76 4.75
C TYR A 105 -5.79 -0.28 4.88
N VAL A 106 -4.69 0.10 4.22
CA VAL A 106 -4.17 1.48 4.22
C VAL A 106 -5.23 2.45 3.72
N GLY A 107 -5.89 2.09 2.60
CA GLY A 107 -6.92 2.91 2.01
C GLY A 107 -8.16 3.05 2.89
N ASP A 108 -8.63 1.98 3.52
CA ASP A 108 -9.80 2.03 4.41
C ASP A 108 -9.57 2.96 5.60
N LYS A 109 -8.34 2.99 6.14
CA LYS A 109 -7.96 3.95 7.18
C LYS A 109 -7.95 5.40 6.67
N ILE A 110 -7.32 5.65 5.52
CA ILE A 110 -7.19 7.02 4.97
C ILE A 110 -8.53 7.56 4.47
N TYR A 111 -9.28 6.77 3.70
CA TYR A 111 -10.49 7.17 2.99
C TYR A 111 -11.80 6.88 3.77
N GLY A 112 -11.65 6.36 4.99
CA GLY A 112 -12.67 6.30 6.04
C GLY A 112 -12.74 7.61 6.85
N ASP A 113 -12.76 7.48 8.16
CA ASP A 113 -12.99 8.60 9.08
C ASP A 113 -11.84 9.63 9.10
N ALA A 114 -10.64 9.21 8.71
CA ALA A 114 -9.45 10.05 8.69
C ALA A 114 -9.36 10.98 7.47
N PHE A 115 -10.20 10.80 6.46
CA PHE A 115 -10.06 11.51 5.17
C PHE A 115 -10.05 13.04 5.32
N HIS A 116 -10.92 13.58 6.18
CA HIS A 116 -10.95 15.03 6.44
C HIS A 116 -9.71 15.55 7.16
N CYS A 117 -9.03 14.71 7.95
CA CYS A 117 -7.71 15.05 8.46
C CYS A 117 -6.70 15.00 7.32
N PHE A 118 -6.69 13.91 6.53
CA PHE A 118 -5.79 13.69 5.42
C PHE A 118 -5.71 14.86 4.43
N ILE A 119 -6.87 15.33 3.96
CA ILE A 119 -6.94 16.41 2.97
C ILE A 119 -6.59 17.79 3.56
N ASN A 120 -7.11 18.10 4.75
CA ASN A 120 -6.98 19.45 5.31
C ASN A 120 -5.60 19.68 5.92
N ALA A 121 -4.96 18.62 6.39
CA ALA A 121 -3.57 18.66 6.83
C ALA A 121 -2.59 18.61 5.66
N GLN A 122 -3.05 18.32 4.44
CA GLN A 122 -2.18 18.07 3.28
C GLN A 122 -1.10 17.04 3.63
N VAL A 123 -1.54 15.89 4.16
CA VAL A 123 -0.64 14.84 4.71
C VAL A 123 0.55 14.52 3.81
N PRO A 124 0.40 14.37 2.48
CA PRO A 124 1.53 14.25 1.54
C PRO A 124 2.66 15.27 1.75
N GLU A 125 2.33 16.53 1.98
CA GLU A 125 3.32 17.62 2.14
C GLU A 125 3.99 17.54 3.52
N ILE A 126 3.22 17.20 4.57
CA ILE A 126 3.78 16.91 5.90
C ILE A 126 4.77 15.75 5.83
N MET A 127 4.40 14.68 5.12
CA MET A 127 5.23 13.49 4.93
C MET A 127 6.56 13.82 4.25
N GLU A 128 6.54 14.68 3.22
CA GLU A 128 7.78 15.13 2.57
C GLU A 128 8.65 15.96 3.53
N ASN A 129 8.06 16.87 4.30
CA ASN A 129 8.78 17.70 5.26
C ASN A 129 9.35 16.93 6.45
N CYS A 130 8.74 15.80 6.83
CA CYS A 130 9.19 14.95 7.93
C CYS A 130 10.24 13.92 7.52
N THR A 131 10.58 13.82 6.23
CA THR A 131 11.58 12.86 5.76
C THR A 131 12.96 13.29 6.22
N THR A 132 13.55 12.52 7.14
CA THR A 132 14.89 12.76 7.68
C THR A 132 15.88 11.78 7.04
N ASP A 133 16.64 12.31 6.08
CA ASP A 133 17.79 11.68 5.41
C ASP A 133 17.54 10.44 4.55
N ASP A 134 18.37 10.31 3.52
CA ASP A 134 18.36 9.18 2.58
C ASP A 134 18.96 7.95 3.24
N LEU A 135 18.13 6.95 3.53
CA LEU A 135 18.61 5.61 3.88
C LEU A 135 19.47 5.07 2.72
N ASP A 136 20.68 4.62 3.05
CA ASP A 136 21.52 3.91 2.08
C ASP A 136 20.78 2.62 1.66
N PRO A 137 20.76 2.24 0.37
CA PRO A 137 20.14 0.99 -0.07
C PRO A 137 20.61 -0.26 0.70
N SER A 138 21.84 -0.27 1.20
CA SER A 138 22.38 -1.35 2.03
C SER A 138 21.75 -1.44 3.43
N GLU A 139 21.17 -0.35 3.92
CA GLU A 139 20.51 -0.23 5.22
C GLU A 139 19.04 -0.67 5.20
N LEU A 140 18.44 -0.84 4.02
CA LEU A 140 17.05 -1.30 3.81
C LEU A 140 16.75 -2.70 4.38
N TYR A 141 17.77 -3.41 4.88
CA TYR A 141 17.62 -4.73 5.51
C TYR A 141 17.89 -4.73 7.01
N ASN A 142 18.30 -3.59 7.58
CA ASN A 142 18.49 -3.44 9.02
C ASN A 142 17.15 -3.07 9.66
N THR A 143 16.41 -4.08 10.10
CA THR A 143 15.06 -3.91 10.66
C THR A 143 15.03 -2.97 11.86
N THR A 144 16.06 -3.01 12.72
CA THR A 144 16.16 -2.12 13.88
C THR A 144 16.30 -0.67 13.45
N LEU A 145 17.18 -0.39 12.49
CA LEU A 145 17.37 0.98 11.97
C LEU A 145 16.11 1.49 11.25
N ILE A 146 15.42 0.61 10.52
CA ILE A 146 14.15 0.93 9.86
C ILE A 146 13.09 1.29 10.89
N ASP A 147 12.92 0.48 11.94
CA ASP A 147 11.92 0.74 12.98
C ASP A 147 12.20 2.04 13.72
N GLU A 148 13.45 2.30 14.12
CA GLU A 148 13.83 3.57 14.77
C GLU A 148 13.61 4.80 13.87
N THR A 149 13.91 4.68 12.57
CA THR A 149 13.71 5.77 11.61
C THR A 149 12.23 5.99 11.34
N LYS A 150 11.46 4.90 11.23
CA LYS A 150 10.00 4.90 11.05
C LYS A 150 9.30 5.59 12.22
N ASP A 151 9.67 5.27 13.45
CA ASP A 151 9.06 5.87 14.65
C ASP A 151 9.30 7.38 14.71
N LYS A 152 10.54 7.84 14.49
CA LYS A 152 10.87 9.27 14.42
C LYS A 152 10.11 9.99 13.31
N TYR A 153 9.99 9.35 12.15
CA TYR A 153 9.27 9.86 11.00
C TYR A 153 7.78 10.08 11.32
N PHE A 154 7.12 9.06 11.88
CA PHE A 154 5.70 9.17 12.24
C PHE A 154 5.44 10.05 13.46
N GLU A 155 6.40 10.17 14.37
CA GLU A 155 6.33 11.16 15.46
C GLU A 155 6.32 12.59 14.89
N CYS A 156 7.20 12.91 13.93
CA CYS A 156 7.19 14.19 13.24
C CYS A 156 5.84 14.47 12.57
N ILE A 157 5.29 13.49 11.84
CA ILE A 157 4.00 13.64 11.18
C ILE A 157 2.90 13.92 12.22
N ALA A 158 2.82 13.10 13.27
CA ALA A 158 1.81 13.26 14.32
C ALA A 158 1.86 14.66 14.95
N GLN A 159 3.06 15.18 15.24
CA GLN A 159 3.23 16.54 15.79
C GLN A 159 2.68 17.64 14.86
N GLN A 160 2.78 17.46 13.53
CA GLN A 160 2.17 18.40 12.59
C GLN A 160 0.65 18.21 12.52
N LEU A 161 0.15 16.98 12.55
CA LEU A 161 -1.29 16.70 12.52
C LEU A 161 -2.03 17.24 13.74
N TYR A 162 -1.42 17.22 14.92
CA TYR A 162 -2.02 17.80 16.14
C TYR A 162 -2.32 19.30 16.02
N LYS A 163 -1.67 20.01 15.09
CA LYS A 163 -1.90 21.44 14.83
C LYS A 163 -3.11 21.70 13.94
N VAL A 164 -3.66 20.66 13.32
CA VAL A 164 -4.74 20.78 12.32
C VAL A 164 -6.10 20.47 12.96
N PRO A 165 -7.06 21.41 12.97
CA PRO A 165 -8.34 21.24 13.69
C PRO A 165 -9.18 20.02 13.28
N SER A 166 -9.08 19.57 12.02
CA SER A 166 -9.79 18.40 11.50
C SER A 166 -9.17 17.07 11.95
N CYS A 167 -7.95 17.08 12.49
CA CYS A 167 -7.22 15.92 12.95
C CYS A 167 -7.48 15.66 14.44
N LYS A 168 -8.61 15.00 14.73
CA LYS A 168 -8.87 14.47 16.08
C LYS A 168 -7.99 13.25 16.34
N ILE A 169 -7.75 12.93 17.61
CA ILE A 169 -6.88 11.81 18.04
C ILE A 169 -7.19 10.53 17.27
N GLY A 170 -8.45 10.11 17.18
CA GLY A 170 -8.82 8.89 16.42
C GLY A 170 -8.40 8.92 14.95
N ARG A 171 -8.52 10.07 14.27
CA ARG A 171 -8.11 10.23 12.87
C ARG A 171 -6.58 10.23 12.71
N ILE A 172 -5.86 10.80 13.69
CA ILE A 172 -4.39 10.76 13.72
C ILE A 172 -3.94 9.31 13.89
N VAL A 173 -4.58 8.57 14.80
CA VAL A 173 -4.33 7.14 15.02
C VAL A 173 -4.59 6.33 13.75
N ASP A 174 -5.70 6.57 13.04
CA ASP A 174 -5.97 5.88 11.77
C ASP A 174 -4.90 6.18 10.70
N LEU A 175 -4.46 7.43 10.57
CA LEU A 175 -3.37 7.79 9.64
C LEU A 175 -2.03 7.18 10.06
N TYR A 176 -1.77 7.08 11.36
CA TYR A 176 -0.59 6.42 11.90
C TYR A 176 -0.59 4.93 11.54
N LYS A 177 -1.72 4.24 11.76
CA LYS A 177 -1.91 2.83 11.39
C LYS A 177 -1.74 2.62 9.88
N ALA A 178 -2.33 3.49 9.07
CA ALA A 178 -2.17 3.46 7.61
C ALA A 178 -0.71 3.64 7.19
N GLY A 179 -0.03 4.62 7.79
CA GLY A 179 1.37 4.90 7.52
C GLY A 179 2.29 3.74 7.87
N HIS A 180 2.18 3.19 9.08
CA HIS A 180 3.00 2.07 9.52
C HIS A 180 2.76 0.82 8.66
N ALA A 181 1.50 0.49 8.37
CA ALA A 181 1.16 -0.63 7.49
C ALA A 181 1.74 -0.43 6.09
N ALA A 182 1.70 0.79 5.56
CA ALA A 182 2.28 1.08 4.26
C ALA A 182 3.81 0.85 4.23
N VAL A 183 4.52 1.32 5.24
CA VAL A 183 5.98 1.16 5.35
C VAL A 183 6.37 -0.30 5.49
N ASP A 184 5.77 -0.98 6.46
CA ASP A 184 6.06 -2.39 6.71
C ASP A 184 5.79 -3.22 5.45
N SER A 185 4.65 -2.99 4.78
CA SER A 185 4.27 -3.74 3.59
C SER A 185 5.21 -3.51 2.42
N TYR A 186 5.74 -2.30 2.27
CA TYR A 186 6.75 -2.03 1.25
C TYR A 186 8.04 -2.80 1.54
N PHE A 187 8.54 -2.77 2.78
CA PHE A 187 9.75 -3.49 3.14
C PHE A 187 9.59 -5.01 3.03
N ASP A 188 8.40 -5.54 3.33
CA ASP A 188 8.07 -6.95 3.10
C ASP A 188 8.08 -7.31 1.61
N GLY A 189 7.48 -6.47 0.76
CA GLY A 189 7.51 -6.64 -0.69
C GLY A 189 8.92 -6.58 -1.27
N VAL A 190 9.76 -5.63 -0.83
CA VAL A 190 11.17 -5.53 -1.26
C VAL A 190 11.98 -6.75 -0.82
N ARG A 191 11.85 -7.17 0.44
CA ARG A 191 12.52 -8.39 0.94
C ARG A 191 12.13 -9.62 0.14
N PHE A 192 10.85 -9.74 -0.21
CA PHE A 192 10.38 -10.81 -1.06
C PHE A 192 11.01 -10.78 -2.45
N ILE A 193 11.02 -9.62 -3.13
CA ILE A 193 11.58 -9.49 -4.49
C ILE A 193 13.08 -9.76 -4.50
N ASP A 194 13.83 -9.21 -3.55
CA ASP A 194 15.30 -9.26 -3.56
C ASP A 194 15.86 -10.57 -2.98
N ARG A 195 15.16 -11.20 -2.04
CA ARG A 195 15.68 -12.35 -1.28
C ARG A 195 14.81 -13.61 -1.40
N ALA A 196 13.70 -13.56 -2.14
CA ALA A 196 12.71 -14.62 -2.20
C ALA A 196 12.23 -15.07 -0.80
N ASP A 197 12.11 -14.12 0.14
CA ASP A 197 11.66 -14.36 1.50
C ASP A 197 10.13 -14.14 1.59
N PRO A 198 9.32 -15.20 1.72
CA PRO A 198 7.86 -15.08 1.78
C PRO A 198 7.34 -14.75 3.18
N ALA A 199 8.20 -14.67 4.21
CA ALA A 199 7.77 -14.57 5.61
C ALA A 199 6.95 -13.30 5.93
N GLY A 200 7.02 -12.27 5.08
CA GLY A 200 6.27 -11.01 5.21
C GLY A 200 5.03 -10.88 4.33
N LEU A 201 4.69 -11.87 3.49
CA LEU A 201 3.57 -11.73 2.52
C LEU A 201 2.18 -12.04 3.11
N ASN A 202 2.02 -11.92 4.42
CA ASN A 202 0.72 -11.97 5.09
C ASN A 202 0.54 -10.70 5.91
N LEU A 203 -0.47 -9.90 5.55
CA LEU A 203 -0.81 -8.70 6.31
C LEU A 203 -1.45 -9.12 7.64
N ASP A 204 -0.77 -8.83 8.74
CA ASP A 204 -1.35 -8.93 10.09
C ASP A 204 -1.88 -7.57 10.52
N GLU A 205 -3.17 -7.34 10.32
CA GLU A 205 -3.81 -6.08 10.72
C GLU A 205 -3.79 -5.87 12.24
N LEU A 206 -3.78 -6.94 13.04
CA LEU A 206 -3.80 -6.89 14.50
C LEU A 206 -2.51 -6.29 15.05
N LYS A 207 -1.40 -6.41 14.31
CA LYS A 207 -0.13 -5.72 14.61
C LYS A 207 -0.31 -4.21 14.79
N TYR A 208 -1.31 -3.62 14.13
CA TYR A 208 -1.60 -2.19 14.19
C TYR A 208 -2.78 -1.86 15.11
N CYS A 209 -3.41 -2.85 15.75
CA CYS A 209 -4.54 -2.63 16.65
C CYS A 209 -4.12 -2.12 18.03
N ASP A 210 -2.96 -2.56 18.54
CA ASP A 210 -2.46 -2.27 19.90
C ASP A 210 -1.60 -0.99 20.02
N ILE A 211 -1.64 -0.14 18.98
CA ILE A 211 -0.97 1.16 18.92
C ILE A 211 -1.91 2.26 19.42
#